data_AF-F0SRG4-F1
#
_entry.id   AF-F0SRG4-F1
#
_cell.length_a   1.000
_cell.length_b   1.000
_cell.length_c   1.000
_cell.angle_alpha   90.00
_cell.angle_beta   90.00
_cell.angle_gamma   90.00
#
_symmetry.space_group_name_H-M   'P 1'
#
loop_
_entity.id
_entity.type
_entity.pdbx_description
1 polymer ?
#
loop_
_entity_poly.entity_id
_entity_poly.type
_entity_poly.pdbx_seq_one_letter_code
_entity_poly.pdbx_strand_id
1 'polypeptide(L)'
;MSLSAFRFPASVIHAFCLGSCLLVSGLSGCGGGDEPAPSEPAAGNAPAADSTPAESEPKTANSDKADSQDNSAEDRKYVDGIPYDVFYDQPLTVAAENQTVVPANPLAGMGTSPGNTVATNNTPAKPEPEPTPTASDEGSREWKEIISQELLLEEVMRLRNALTASLQSVGSFNRELLNIQADASVLAALAGVATEHDGDFTWKDKAKYVRDMSYTIAMAAESRGRPAYETAEGPFLNIVEILSGGSPAELPESSDETSFSEIAERNMLMKQVKINADWLQTTISTEDDLKNKKDDVISKATILATIGSVIAEEDYVFADEENYQSYCRELIEGSLKVVDSAKNDDYEGFQQGFDLMNKSCSDCHPEYLN
;
A
#
# COMPACT_ATOMS: atom_id res chain seq x y z
N MET A 1 45.30 32.50 -16.88
CA MET A 1 44.76 33.17 -18.08
C MET A 1 45.11 32.35 -19.32
N SER A 2 44.21 31.49 -19.77
CA SER A 2 44.14 31.01 -21.16
C SER A 2 42.76 30.36 -21.32
N LEU A 3 41.84 31.07 -21.98
CA LEU A 3 40.51 30.59 -22.31
C LEU A 3 40.59 29.77 -23.60
N SER A 4 40.03 28.56 -23.60
CA SER A 4 39.74 27.79 -24.81
C SER A 4 38.23 27.62 -24.92
N ALA A 5 37.65 28.37 -25.85
CA ALA A 5 36.24 28.34 -26.21
C ALA A 5 35.97 27.22 -27.22
N PHE A 6 35.05 26.32 -26.89
CA PHE A 6 34.42 25.41 -27.85
C PHE A 6 33.19 26.09 -28.45
N ARG A 7 33.18 26.24 -29.78
CA ARG A 7 32.02 26.64 -30.59
C ARG A 7 31.42 25.40 -31.25
N PHE A 8 30.11 25.17 -31.08
CA PHE A 8 29.33 24.28 -31.93
C PHE A 8 28.60 25.08 -33.03
N PRO A 9 28.48 24.56 -34.26
CA PRO A 9 27.82 25.27 -35.35
C PRO A 9 26.29 25.10 -35.32
N ALA A 10 25.62 26.19 -35.68
CA ALA A 10 24.19 26.30 -35.93
C ALA A 10 23.79 25.83 -37.34
N SER A 11 22.48 25.58 -37.48
CA SER A 11 21.66 25.57 -38.71
C SER A 11 21.59 24.27 -39.50
N VAL A 12 20.38 23.69 -39.59
CA VAL A 12 19.63 23.62 -40.86
C VAL A 12 18.13 23.70 -40.56
N ILE A 13 17.51 24.80 -41.00
CA ILE A 13 16.07 25.03 -41.10
C ILE A 13 15.63 24.46 -42.46
N HIS A 14 14.64 23.55 -42.49
CA HIS A 14 13.92 23.22 -43.73
C HIS A 14 12.50 23.77 -43.66
N ALA A 15 12.32 24.91 -44.32
CA ALA A 15 11.04 25.43 -44.75
C ALA A 15 10.72 24.83 -46.12
N PHE A 16 9.52 24.25 -46.28
CA PHE A 16 8.93 24.01 -47.59
C PHE A 16 7.57 24.71 -47.65
N CYS A 17 7.50 25.70 -48.53
CA CYS A 17 6.33 26.49 -48.90
C CYS A 17 5.69 25.95 -50.18
N LEU A 18 4.46 26.43 -50.42
CA LEU A 18 3.61 26.35 -51.62
C LEU A 18 2.83 25.03 -51.80
N GLY A 19 1.52 25.04 -52.04
CA GLY A 19 0.57 26.14 -52.23
C GLY A 19 -0.62 25.71 -53.08
N SER A 20 -1.73 26.41 -52.88
CA SER A 20 -2.79 26.75 -53.84
C SER A 20 -4.10 25.93 -53.98
N CYS A 21 -5.17 26.74 -54.01
CA CYS A 21 -6.43 26.63 -54.75
C CYS A 21 -7.70 26.05 -54.08
N LEU A 22 -8.44 26.97 -53.44
CA LEU A 22 -9.87 27.29 -53.64
C LEU A 22 -10.70 26.42 -54.62
N LEU A 23 -11.88 25.98 -54.16
CA LEU A 23 -13.17 26.20 -54.86
C LEU A 23 -14.38 25.98 -53.91
N VAL A 24 -15.43 26.75 -54.20
CA VAL A 24 -16.65 27.05 -53.42
C VAL A 24 -17.84 26.20 -53.88
N SER A 25 -18.89 26.15 -53.04
CA SER A 25 -20.30 25.71 -53.26
C SER A 25 -20.56 24.27 -52.78
N GLY A 26 -21.47 23.94 -51.88
CA GLY A 26 -22.71 24.57 -51.41
C GLY A 26 -23.87 23.61 -51.71
N LEU A 27 -24.66 23.18 -50.71
CA LEU A 27 -26.09 22.81 -50.78
C LEU A 27 -26.60 22.34 -49.39
N SER A 28 -27.45 23.17 -48.80
CA SER A 28 -28.78 22.88 -48.22
C SER A 28 -29.04 21.53 -47.52
N GLY A 29 -29.33 21.61 -46.21
CA GLY A 29 -30.08 20.60 -45.45
C GLY A 29 -30.81 21.27 -44.28
N CYS A 30 -32.14 21.21 -44.30
CA CYS A 30 -33.09 21.94 -43.46
C CYS A 30 -33.80 20.98 -42.49
N GLY A 31 -34.16 21.48 -41.29
CA GLY A 31 -35.03 20.87 -40.28
C GLY A 31 -34.29 20.70 -38.94
N GLY A 32 -34.53 21.44 -37.86
CA GLY A 32 -35.76 22.09 -37.36
C GLY A 32 -36.58 21.05 -36.58
N GLY A 33 -36.88 21.17 -35.29
CA GLY A 33 -36.60 22.18 -34.28
C GLY A 33 -37.15 21.73 -32.91
N ASP A 34 -36.81 22.54 -31.90
CA ASP A 34 -37.51 22.83 -30.64
C ASP A 34 -37.66 21.73 -29.55
N GLU A 35 -36.82 21.88 -28.53
CA GLU A 35 -37.14 21.63 -27.12
C GLU A 35 -37.90 22.84 -26.55
N PRO A 36 -38.82 22.65 -25.59
CA PRO A 36 -38.47 23.07 -24.23
C PRO A 36 -39.01 22.16 -23.10
N ALA A 37 -38.29 22.19 -21.98
CA ALA A 37 -38.55 21.58 -20.67
C ALA A 37 -39.76 22.18 -19.91
N PRO A 38 -39.96 21.94 -18.58
CA PRO A 38 -39.88 20.75 -17.73
C PRO A 38 -41.24 20.46 -17.02
N SER A 39 -41.38 19.35 -16.28
CA SER A 39 -42.45 19.24 -15.26
C SER A 39 -42.01 18.47 -14.00
N GLU A 40 -42.25 19.12 -12.87
CA GLU A 40 -42.09 18.64 -11.49
C GLU A 40 -43.30 17.77 -11.03
N PRO A 41 -43.23 17.11 -9.85
CA PRO A 41 -43.98 15.90 -9.52
C PRO A 41 -45.32 16.17 -8.82
N ALA A 42 -46.21 15.16 -8.86
CA ALA A 42 -47.41 15.12 -8.04
C ALA A 42 -47.48 13.82 -7.22
N ALA A 43 -47.66 14.01 -5.91
CA ALA A 43 -47.94 13.01 -4.90
C ALA A 43 -49.34 12.38 -5.07
N GLY A 44 -49.55 11.19 -4.50
CA GLY A 44 -50.91 10.70 -4.25
C GLY A 44 -51.07 9.23 -3.88
N ASN A 45 -51.26 8.99 -2.58
CA ASN A 45 -52.16 8.00 -1.96
C ASN A 45 -51.82 6.49 -1.88
N ALA A 46 -51.59 6.06 -0.64
CA ALA A 46 -51.99 4.76 -0.05
C ALA A 46 -53.55 4.70 0.15
N PRO A 47 -54.23 3.66 0.72
CA PRO A 47 -53.72 2.49 1.48
C PRO A 47 -54.49 1.13 1.33
N ALA A 48 -54.07 0.17 2.18
CA ALA A 48 -54.80 -1.00 2.74
C ALA A 48 -54.78 -2.31 1.90
N ALA A 49 -54.69 -3.54 2.44
CA ALA A 49 -54.77 -4.04 3.81
C ALA A 49 -54.13 -5.46 3.92
N ASP A 50 -53.67 -5.78 5.13
CA ASP A 50 -53.88 -7.02 5.90
C ASP A 50 -53.48 -8.40 5.33
N SER A 51 -52.60 -9.10 6.07
CA SER A 51 -52.66 -10.55 6.40
C SER A 51 -51.40 -11.01 7.14
N THR A 52 -51.52 -11.24 8.45
CA THR A 52 -50.69 -12.18 9.24
C THR A 52 -51.49 -13.48 9.42
N PRO A 53 -50.90 -14.69 9.63
CA PRO A 53 -50.19 -14.99 10.89
C PRO A 53 -49.13 -16.13 10.89
N ALA A 54 -48.50 -16.29 12.07
CA ALA A 54 -48.05 -17.54 12.73
C ALA A 54 -46.55 -17.95 12.66
N GLU A 55 -45.80 -17.42 13.63
CA GLU A 55 -45.05 -18.12 14.70
C GLU A 55 -44.84 -19.66 14.62
N SER A 56 -43.56 -20.07 14.69
CA SER A 56 -43.15 -21.37 15.28
C SER A 56 -41.72 -21.27 15.85
N GLU A 57 -41.58 -21.67 17.10
CA GLU A 57 -40.34 -21.75 17.89
C GLU A 57 -39.36 -22.85 17.41
N PRO A 58 -38.05 -22.74 17.71
CA PRO A 58 -37.06 -23.75 17.33
C PRO A 58 -36.89 -24.86 18.39
N LYS A 59 -36.66 -26.09 17.93
CA LYS A 59 -36.26 -27.23 18.78
C LYS A 59 -34.73 -27.33 18.91
N THR A 60 -34.29 -27.47 20.15
CA THR A 60 -32.96 -27.86 20.63
C THR A 60 -32.57 -29.29 20.30
N ALA A 61 -31.29 -29.54 20.01
CA ALA A 61 -30.60 -30.81 20.29
C ALA A 61 -29.07 -30.61 20.51
N ASN A 62 -28.60 -31.21 21.62
CA ASN A 62 -27.25 -31.33 22.19
C ASN A 62 -26.15 -31.77 21.20
N SER A 63 -24.97 -31.14 21.19
CA SER A 63 -23.77 -31.34 22.05
C SER A 63 -22.89 -32.52 21.62
N ASP A 64 -21.72 -32.21 21.06
CA ASP A 64 -20.51 -32.99 21.28
C ASP A 64 -19.33 -32.05 21.50
N LYS A 65 -18.43 -32.53 22.36
CA LYS A 65 -17.53 -31.80 23.26
C LYS A 65 -16.14 -31.72 22.63
N ALA A 66 -15.58 -30.52 22.49
CA ALA A 66 -14.15 -30.30 22.26
C ALA A 66 -13.64 -29.24 23.24
N ASP A 67 -12.42 -29.46 23.72
CA ASP A 67 -11.75 -28.85 24.87
C ASP A 67 -11.83 -27.32 24.93
N SER A 68 -12.20 -26.79 26.09
CA SER A 68 -12.13 -25.37 26.40
C SER A 68 -10.73 -25.04 26.93
N GLN A 69 -9.90 -24.41 26.10
CA GLN A 69 -8.78 -23.61 26.61
C GLN A 69 -9.35 -22.29 27.14
N ASP A 70 -9.10 -22.07 28.43
CA ASP A 70 -9.42 -20.88 29.21
C ASP A 70 -8.72 -19.66 28.60
N ASN A 71 -9.48 -18.70 28.06
CA ASN A 71 -9.00 -17.37 27.70
C ASN A 71 -10.06 -16.36 28.16
N SER A 72 -9.78 -15.71 29.30
CA SER A 72 -10.59 -14.63 29.85
C SER A 72 -10.78 -13.50 28.84
N ALA A 73 -12.04 -13.09 28.64
CA ALA A 73 -12.45 -12.15 27.59
C ALA A 73 -12.01 -10.68 27.80
N GLU A 74 -11.30 -10.35 28.88
CA GLU A 74 -11.03 -8.95 29.26
C GLU A 74 -9.78 -8.33 28.62
N ASP A 75 -8.90 -9.09 27.95
CA ASP A 75 -7.64 -8.58 27.35
C ASP A 75 -7.51 -8.84 25.83
N ARG A 76 -8.62 -9.14 25.12
CA ARG A 76 -8.55 -9.43 23.69
C ARG A 76 -8.48 -8.15 22.86
N LYS A 77 -7.44 -8.04 22.02
CA LYS A 77 -7.34 -6.99 20.99
C LYS A 77 -8.29 -7.32 19.82
N TYR A 78 -8.90 -6.29 19.26
CA TYR A 78 -9.84 -6.37 18.13
C TYR A 78 -9.43 -5.38 17.04
N VAL A 79 -9.61 -5.76 15.77
CA VAL A 79 -9.66 -4.82 14.63
C VAL A 79 -11.01 -5.00 13.96
N ASP A 80 -11.78 -3.92 13.79
CA ASP A 80 -13.09 -3.93 13.10
C ASP A 80 -14.06 -5.02 13.58
N GLY A 81 -14.08 -5.30 14.88
CA GLY A 81 -14.97 -6.30 15.48
C GLY A 81 -14.52 -7.75 15.31
N ILE A 82 -13.33 -7.99 14.75
CA ILE A 82 -12.71 -9.31 14.63
C ILE A 82 -11.60 -9.42 15.70
N PRO A 83 -11.67 -10.39 16.63
CA PRO A 83 -10.61 -10.57 17.61
C PRO A 83 -9.35 -11.17 16.96
N TYR A 84 -8.18 -10.75 17.44
CA TYR A 84 -6.87 -11.15 16.90
C TYR A 84 -6.66 -12.68 16.92
N ASP A 85 -7.35 -13.40 17.82
CA ASP A 85 -7.25 -14.85 18.04
C ASP A 85 -8.09 -15.71 17.06
N VAL A 86 -8.84 -15.10 16.14
CA VAL A 86 -9.66 -15.81 15.14
C VAL A 86 -8.82 -16.30 13.95
N PHE A 87 -7.60 -15.79 13.81
CA PHE A 87 -6.64 -16.29 12.84
C PHE A 87 -5.86 -17.43 13.48
N TYR A 88 -6.12 -18.66 13.04
CA TYR A 88 -5.39 -19.83 13.50
C TYR A 88 -3.88 -19.57 13.41
N ASP A 89 -3.14 -19.85 14.48
CA ASP A 89 -1.68 -19.73 14.51
C ASP A 89 -1.00 -20.58 13.41
N GLN A 90 -1.74 -21.54 12.83
CA GLN A 90 -1.31 -22.40 11.73
C GLN A 90 -2.51 -22.75 10.80
N PRO A 91 -2.91 -21.88 9.86
CA PRO A 91 -4.05 -22.16 8.98
C PRO A 91 -3.80 -23.36 8.04
N LEU A 92 -2.54 -23.74 7.84
CA LEU A 92 -2.14 -24.82 6.94
C LEU A 92 -2.21 -26.23 7.57
N THR A 93 -2.19 -26.37 8.91
CA THR A 93 -2.36 -27.69 9.54
C THR A 93 -3.80 -28.19 9.44
N VAL A 94 -4.77 -27.28 9.49
CA VAL A 94 -6.20 -27.58 9.26
C VAL A 94 -6.46 -28.01 7.81
N ALA A 95 -5.66 -27.56 6.85
CA ALA A 95 -5.74 -28.00 5.45
C ALA A 95 -5.01 -29.34 5.21
N ALA A 96 -3.95 -29.63 5.96
CA ALA A 96 -3.13 -30.84 5.80
C ALA A 96 -3.80 -32.12 6.34
N GLU A 97 -4.66 -32.02 7.36
CA GLU A 97 -5.35 -33.19 7.94
C GLU A 97 -6.38 -33.84 6.99
N ASN A 98 -6.73 -33.18 5.88
CA ASN A 98 -7.67 -33.70 4.88
C ASN A 98 -7.01 -34.31 3.63
N GLN A 99 -5.69 -34.48 3.62
CA GLN A 99 -4.99 -35.06 2.46
C GLN A 99 -4.28 -36.38 2.84
N THR A 100 -4.94 -37.51 2.60
CA THR A 100 -4.31 -38.83 2.67
C THR A 100 -3.27 -38.97 1.56
N VAL A 101 -1.99 -38.99 1.92
CA VAL A 101 -0.86 -39.28 1.02
C VAL A 101 -0.47 -40.75 1.14
N VAL A 102 -0.42 -41.45 0.00
CA VAL A 102 0.10 -42.83 -0.14
C VAL A 102 1.63 -42.79 -0.20
N PRO A 103 2.38 -43.64 0.53
CA PRO A 103 3.84 -43.58 0.53
C PRO A 103 4.47 -44.29 -0.68
N ALA A 104 5.48 -43.66 -1.28
CA ALA A 104 6.37 -44.27 -2.28
C ALA A 104 7.58 -44.94 -1.59
N ASN A 105 7.95 -46.11 -2.11
CA ASN A 105 9.02 -46.97 -1.62
C ASN A 105 10.40 -46.55 -2.19
N PRO A 106 11.53 -46.66 -1.45
CA PRO A 106 12.83 -46.18 -1.91
C PRO A 106 13.65 -47.28 -2.60
N LEU A 107 14.50 -46.90 -3.55
CA LEU A 107 15.49 -47.80 -4.17
C LEU A 107 16.91 -47.25 -3.97
N ALA A 108 17.77 -48.16 -3.51
CA ALA A 108 19.16 -47.96 -3.12
C ALA A 108 20.13 -47.86 -4.30
N GLY A 109 21.28 -47.24 -4.07
CA GLY A 109 22.45 -47.29 -4.96
C GLY A 109 23.73 -46.84 -4.28
N MET A 110 24.59 -47.80 -3.94
CA MET A 110 25.90 -47.66 -3.29
C MET A 110 26.99 -47.08 -4.21
N GLY A 111 28.01 -46.46 -3.61
CA GLY A 111 29.32 -46.26 -4.25
C GLY A 111 30.33 -45.44 -3.41
N THR A 112 31.27 -46.12 -2.76
CA THR A 112 32.31 -45.58 -1.86
C THR A 112 33.69 -45.39 -2.51
N SER A 113 34.28 -44.20 -2.30
CA SER A 113 35.72 -43.86 -2.01
C SER A 113 36.87 -44.18 -3.01
N PRO A 114 38.11 -43.63 -2.87
CA PRO A 114 38.63 -42.64 -1.89
C PRO A 114 39.57 -41.52 -2.44
N GLY A 115 39.66 -40.43 -1.66
CA GLY A 115 40.86 -39.68 -1.23
C GLY A 115 41.91 -39.17 -2.23
N ASN A 116 42.13 -37.85 -2.24
CA ASN A 116 43.50 -37.31 -2.25
C ASN A 116 43.58 -35.87 -1.68
N THR A 117 44.43 -35.71 -0.67
CA THR A 117 44.84 -34.44 -0.04
C THR A 117 46.12 -33.93 -0.70
N VAL A 118 46.16 -32.67 -1.17
CA VAL A 118 47.43 -31.92 -1.35
C VAL A 118 47.26 -30.47 -0.91
N ALA A 119 48.32 -30.01 -0.24
CA ALA A 119 48.54 -28.77 0.45
C ALA A 119 48.64 -27.51 -0.45
N THR A 120 48.24 -26.40 0.18
CA THR A 120 48.72 -25.00 0.10
C THR A 120 49.78 -24.63 -0.94
N ASN A 121 49.52 -23.53 -1.65
CA ASN A 121 50.58 -22.57 -1.98
C ASN A 121 50.02 -21.14 -2.03
N ASN A 122 50.51 -20.32 -1.10
CA ASN A 122 50.36 -18.86 -1.08
C ASN A 122 51.19 -18.25 -2.21
N THR A 123 50.60 -17.35 -2.99
CA THR A 123 51.35 -16.38 -3.82
C THR A 123 50.73 -15.00 -3.59
N PRO A 124 51.53 -13.95 -3.29
CA PRO A 124 51.01 -12.64 -2.87
C PRO A 124 50.38 -11.89 -4.05
N ALA A 125 49.13 -11.46 -3.87
CA ALA A 125 48.47 -10.55 -4.79
C ALA A 125 48.89 -9.09 -4.54
N LYS A 126 49.08 -8.38 -5.64
CA LYS A 126 49.46 -6.97 -5.82
C LYS A 126 48.38 -6.03 -5.23
N PRO A 127 48.73 -4.90 -4.58
CA PRO A 127 47.75 -4.02 -3.96
C PRO A 127 46.86 -3.36 -5.03
N GLU A 128 45.56 -3.54 -4.85
CA GLU A 128 44.48 -2.90 -5.56
C GLU A 128 44.29 -1.47 -5.02
N PRO A 129 43.99 -0.46 -5.87
CA PRO A 129 43.88 0.93 -5.42
C PRO A 129 42.66 1.12 -4.52
N GLU A 130 42.83 1.96 -3.49
CA GLU A 130 41.82 2.32 -2.49
C GLU A 130 40.49 2.73 -3.13
N PRO A 131 39.34 2.35 -2.53
CA PRO A 131 38.06 2.87 -2.97
C PRO A 131 38.02 4.37 -2.75
N THR A 132 37.75 5.09 -3.83
CA THR A 132 37.27 6.48 -3.81
C THR A 132 36.15 6.58 -2.77
N PRO A 133 36.14 7.59 -1.89
CA PRO A 133 35.07 7.72 -0.91
C PRO A 133 33.76 7.93 -1.67
N THR A 134 32.82 7.01 -1.48
CA THR A 134 31.42 7.22 -1.83
C THR A 134 30.97 8.50 -1.13
N ALA A 135 30.38 9.39 -1.92
CA ALA A 135 29.82 10.63 -1.44
C ALA A 135 28.75 10.33 -0.39
N SER A 136 28.88 11.04 0.73
CA SER A 136 27.84 11.53 1.62
C SER A 136 26.65 10.61 1.92
N ASP A 137 26.78 9.94 3.06
CA ASP A 137 25.71 9.40 3.89
C ASP A 137 24.93 10.56 4.57
N GLU A 138 24.32 11.44 3.75
CA GLU A 138 23.40 12.50 4.18
C GLU A 138 22.03 12.21 3.57
N GLY A 139 21.34 11.21 4.11
CA GLY A 139 20.02 10.83 3.60
C GLY A 139 19.32 9.71 4.35
N SER A 140 19.97 9.03 5.31
CA SER A 140 19.26 8.03 6.13
C SER A 140 18.24 8.73 7.03
N ARG A 141 17.01 8.86 6.52
CA ARG A 141 15.88 9.33 7.30
C ARG A 141 15.66 8.33 8.43
N GLU A 142 15.68 8.83 9.66
CA GLU A 142 15.48 8.01 10.86
C GLU A 142 14.00 7.59 10.94
N TRP A 143 13.61 6.52 10.22
CA TRP A 143 12.21 6.07 10.13
C TRP A 143 11.53 5.89 11.49
N LYS A 144 12.31 5.52 12.52
CA LYS A 144 11.86 5.37 13.91
C LYS A 144 11.30 6.66 14.52
N GLU A 145 11.68 7.82 14.01
CA GLU A 145 11.17 9.12 14.47
C GLU A 145 9.78 9.42 13.89
N ILE A 146 9.45 8.84 12.74
CA ILE A 146 8.17 9.04 12.04
C ILE A 146 7.16 7.97 12.44
N ILE A 147 7.55 6.70 12.36
CA ILE A 147 6.69 5.55 12.65
C ILE A 147 7.39 4.61 13.61
N SER A 148 6.72 4.27 14.71
CA SER A 148 7.25 3.28 15.65
C SER A 148 7.17 1.87 15.08
N GLN A 149 7.98 0.95 15.62
CA GLN A 149 7.92 -0.47 15.26
C GLN A 149 6.51 -1.04 15.44
N GLU A 150 5.86 -0.71 16.55
CA GLU A 150 4.53 -1.20 16.90
C GLU A 150 3.48 -0.69 15.90
N LEU A 151 3.48 0.60 15.59
CA LEU A 151 2.54 1.18 14.63
C LEU A 151 2.79 0.67 13.20
N LEU A 152 4.05 0.48 12.80
CA LEU A 152 4.37 -0.12 11.50
C LEU A 152 3.79 -1.53 11.41
N LEU A 153 4.01 -2.35 12.45
CA LEU A 153 3.47 -3.71 12.49
C LEU A 153 1.93 -3.71 12.45
N GLU A 154 1.28 -2.87 13.27
CA GLU A 154 -0.17 -2.76 13.30
C GLU A 154 -0.75 -2.37 11.95
N GLU A 155 -0.14 -1.40 11.25
CA GLU A 155 -0.62 -0.99 9.93
C GLU A 155 -0.38 -2.06 8.85
N VAL A 156 0.78 -2.72 8.86
CA VAL A 156 1.05 -3.85 7.96
C VAL A 156 0.01 -4.97 8.16
N MET A 157 -0.36 -5.28 9.41
CA MET A 157 -1.43 -6.25 9.69
C MET A 157 -2.82 -5.75 9.24
N ARG A 158 -3.12 -4.46 9.43
CA ARG A 158 -4.38 -3.85 8.98
C ARG A 158 -4.53 -3.97 7.46
N LEU A 159 -3.50 -3.59 6.71
CA LEU A 159 -3.46 -3.68 5.24
C LEU A 159 -3.56 -5.12 4.76
N ARG A 160 -2.82 -6.05 5.38
CA ARG A 160 -2.95 -7.49 5.10
C ARG A 160 -4.41 -7.94 5.24
N ASN A 161 -5.09 -7.57 6.31
CA ASN A 161 -6.48 -7.98 6.56
C ASN A 161 -7.46 -7.35 5.55
N ALA A 162 -7.27 -6.07 5.18
CA ALA A 162 -8.05 -5.41 4.14
C ALA A 162 -7.88 -6.08 2.77
N LEU A 163 -6.65 -6.44 2.42
CA LEU A 163 -6.34 -7.20 1.21
C LEU A 163 -6.91 -8.62 1.28
N THR A 164 -6.92 -9.29 2.45
CA THR A 164 -7.59 -10.59 2.63
C THR A 164 -9.03 -10.49 2.18
N ALA A 165 -9.79 -9.50 2.68
CA ALA A 165 -11.20 -9.31 2.33
C ALA A 165 -11.40 -9.03 0.82
N SER A 166 -10.50 -8.26 0.23
CA SER A 166 -10.57 -7.87 -1.18
C SER A 166 -10.20 -9.03 -2.13
N LEU A 167 -9.32 -9.93 -1.71
CA LEU A 167 -8.80 -11.06 -2.48
C LEU A 167 -9.48 -12.40 -2.18
N GLN A 168 -10.57 -12.44 -1.40
CA GLN A 168 -11.30 -13.69 -1.10
C GLN A 168 -11.92 -14.35 -2.34
N SER A 169 -12.18 -13.59 -3.40
CA SER A 169 -12.73 -14.11 -4.64
C SER A 169 -12.50 -13.16 -5.81
N VAL A 170 -12.55 -13.70 -7.04
CA VAL A 170 -12.58 -12.90 -8.28
C VAL A 170 -13.68 -11.82 -8.24
N GLY A 171 -14.81 -12.11 -7.60
CA GLY A 171 -15.92 -11.16 -7.48
C GLY A 171 -15.59 -9.97 -6.60
N SER A 172 -14.97 -10.19 -5.43
CA SER A 172 -14.50 -9.12 -4.53
C SER A 172 -13.37 -8.32 -5.18
N PHE A 173 -12.38 -9.01 -5.76
CA PHE A 173 -11.26 -8.38 -6.45
C PHE A 173 -11.73 -7.37 -7.51
N ASN A 174 -12.67 -7.77 -8.38
CA ASN A 174 -13.17 -6.90 -9.44
C ASN A 174 -13.95 -5.66 -8.97
N ARG A 175 -14.49 -5.68 -7.73
CA ARG A 175 -15.16 -4.53 -7.11
C ARG A 175 -14.17 -3.60 -6.42
N GLU A 176 -13.13 -4.16 -5.83
CA GLU A 176 -12.19 -3.45 -4.95
C GLU A 176 -10.88 -3.03 -5.62
N LEU A 177 -10.71 -3.20 -6.94
CA LEU A 177 -9.46 -2.92 -7.68
C LEU A 177 -8.72 -1.67 -7.20
N LEU A 178 -9.47 -0.57 -7.08
CA LEU A 178 -8.96 0.73 -6.73
C LEU A 178 -8.49 0.80 -5.26
N ASN A 179 -9.13 0.05 -4.36
CA ASN A 179 -8.72 -0.06 -2.96
C ASN A 179 -7.53 -1.02 -2.84
N ILE A 180 -7.55 -2.14 -3.59
CA ILE A 180 -6.42 -3.07 -3.67
C ILE A 180 -5.15 -2.36 -4.13
N GLN A 181 -5.23 -1.53 -5.20
CA GLN A 181 -4.07 -0.75 -5.65
C GLN A 181 -3.53 0.14 -4.54
N ALA A 182 -4.39 0.92 -3.87
CA ALA A 182 -3.97 1.83 -2.81
C ALA A 182 -3.38 1.08 -1.60
N ASP A 183 -4.10 0.08 -1.07
CA ASP A 183 -3.67 -0.69 0.10
C ASP A 183 -2.38 -1.47 -0.18
N ALA A 184 -2.25 -2.07 -1.37
CA ALA A 184 -1.05 -2.82 -1.75
C ALA A 184 0.15 -1.89 -2.02
N SER A 185 -0.05 -0.70 -2.60
CA SER A 185 1.03 0.30 -2.75
C SER A 185 1.52 0.82 -1.38
N VAL A 186 0.62 1.03 -0.42
CA VAL A 186 1.01 1.44 0.93
C VAL A 186 1.72 0.29 1.64
N LEU A 187 1.26 -0.95 1.48
CA LEU A 187 1.94 -2.12 2.03
C LEU A 187 3.34 -2.30 1.44
N ALA A 188 3.51 -2.05 0.14
CA ALA A 188 4.82 -2.05 -0.51
C ALA A 188 5.74 -0.99 0.12
N ALA A 189 5.26 0.25 0.27
CA ALA A 189 6.01 1.33 0.91
C ALA A 189 6.39 0.98 2.36
N LEU A 190 5.45 0.47 3.18
CA LEU A 190 5.75 0.12 4.57
C LEU A 190 6.72 -1.05 4.69
N ALA A 191 6.69 -2.01 3.75
CA ALA A 191 7.67 -3.07 3.70
C ALA A 191 9.07 -2.57 3.31
N GLY A 192 9.17 -1.57 2.41
CA GLY A 192 10.42 -0.85 2.15
C GLY A 192 10.90 -0.05 3.37
N VAL A 193 10.00 0.64 4.08
CA VAL A 193 10.36 1.28 5.35
C VAL A 193 10.87 0.24 6.35
N ALA A 194 10.26 -0.95 6.43
CA ALA A 194 10.68 -2.01 7.34
C ALA A 194 12.09 -2.56 7.03
N THR A 195 12.57 -2.52 5.77
CA THR A 195 13.96 -2.91 5.44
C THR A 195 14.97 -1.95 6.05
N GLU A 196 14.63 -0.66 6.12
CA GLU A 196 15.51 0.41 6.60
C GLU A 196 15.28 0.77 8.09
N HIS A 197 14.13 0.43 8.65
CA HIS A 197 13.73 0.84 10.00
C HIS A 197 14.46 0.05 11.10
N ASP A 198 15.02 0.73 12.11
CA ASP A 198 15.83 0.12 13.20
C ASP A 198 15.14 -0.97 14.05
N GLY A 199 13.81 -0.99 14.06
CA GLY A 199 13.00 -2.00 14.77
C GLY A 199 13.26 -3.44 14.34
N ASP A 200 13.05 -4.37 15.27
CA ASP A 200 13.29 -5.81 15.08
C ASP A 200 12.00 -6.55 14.72
N PHE A 201 11.66 -6.58 13.42
CA PHE A 201 10.49 -7.31 12.93
C PHE A 201 10.85 -8.78 12.72
N THR A 202 9.97 -9.69 13.15
CA THR A 202 10.14 -11.14 12.94
C THR A 202 10.22 -11.56 11.46
N TRP A 203 9.81 -10.67 10.55
CA TRP A 203 9.82 -10.85 9.10
C TRP A 203 10.76 -9.88 8.37
N LYS A 204 11.63 -9.14 9.10
CA LYS A 204 12.51 -8.11 8.52
C LYS A 204 13.42 -8.64 7.42
N ASP A 205 13.96 -9.84 7.62
CA ASP A 205 14.80 -10.57 6.64
C ASP A 205 14.03 -10.88 5.34
N LYS A 206 12.70 -10.88 5.40
CA LYS A 206 11.81 -11.13 4.26
C LYS A 206 11.06 -9.88 3.79
N ALA A 207 11.33 -8.71 4.37
CA ALA A 207 10.57 -7.49 4.09
C ALA A 207 10.65 -7.07 2.62
N LYS A 208 11.80 -7.24 1.96
CA LYS A 208 11.98 -7.02 0.52
C LYS A 208 11.04 -7.86 -0.36
N TYR A 209 10.74 -9.10 0.05
CA TYR A 209 9.79 -9.94 -0.69
C TYR A 209 8.36 -9.45 -0.49
N VAL A 210 8.01 -9.00 0.72
CA VAL A 210 6.69 -8.39 0.98
C VAL A 210 6.52 -7.12 0.15
N ARG A 211 7.57 -6.29 0.06
CA ARG A 211 7.60 -5.07 -0.77
C ARG A 211 7.28 -5.38 -2.23
N ASP A 212 8.04 -6.26 -2.85
CA ASP A 212 7.93 -6.54 -4.29
C ASP A 212 6.65 -7.32 -4.64
N MET A 213 6.20 -8.23 -3.77
CA MET A 213 4.92 -8.93 -3.94
C MET A 213 3.72 -7.99 -3.77
N SER A 214 3.80 -7.00 -2.87
CA SER A 214 2.73 -6.00 -2.70
C SER A 214 2.63 -5.09 -3.93
N TYR A 215 3.77 -4.69 -4.49
CA TYR A 215 3.80 -4.00 -5.79
C TYR A 215 3.14 -4.85 -6.89
N THR A 216 3.45 -6.14 -6.96
CA THR A 216 2.83 -7.06 -7.93
C THR A 216 1.29 -7.12 -7.78
N ILE A 217 0.78 -7.13 -6.54
CA ILE A 217 -0.66 -7.10 -6.25
C ILE A 217 -1.28 -5.78 -6.74
N ALA A 218 -0.62 -4.64 -6.49
CA ALA A 218 -1.08 -3.34 -6.96
C ALA A 218 -1.20 -3.32 -8.49
N MET A 219 -0.16 -3.76 -9.20
CA MET A 219 -0.15 -3.83 -10.67
C MET A 219 -1.21 -4.79 -11.22
N ALA A 220 -1.41 -5.94 -10.58
CA ALA A 220 -2.44 -6.90 -10.99
C ALA A 220 -3.84 -6.27 -10.96
N ALA A 221 -4.11 -5.42 -9.96
CA ALA A 221 -5.38 -4.73 -9.78
C ALA A 221 -5.62 -3.57 -10.78
N GLU A 222 -4.73 -3.30 -11.73
CA GLU A 222 -5.00 -2.41 -12.87
C GLU A 222 -6.03 -2.99 -13.86
N SER A 223 -6.21 -4.31 -13.83
CA SER A 223 -7.09 -5.01 -14.76
C SER A 223 -8.09 -5.91 -14.05
N ARG A 224 -9.22 -6.16 -14.71
CA ARG A 224 -10.28 -7.04 -14.21
C ARG A 224 -10.10 -8.47 -14.69
N GLY A 225 -10.73 -9.37 -13.97
CA GLY A 225 -10.96 -10.75 -14.39
C GLY A 225 -10.09 -11.77 -13.67
N ARG A 226 -10.32 -13.03 -14.01
CA ARG A 226 -9.65 -14.17 -13.38
C ARG A 226 -8.12 -14.14 -13.53
N PRO A 227 -7.53 -13.82 -14.69
CA PRO A 227 -6.07 -13.79 -14.82
C PRO A 227 -5.42 -12.76 -13.89
N ALA A 228 -5.99 -11.56 -13.80
CA ALA A 228 -5.51 -10.51 -12.90
C ALA A 228 -5.60 -10.92 -11.42
N TYR A 229 -6.73 -11.54 -11.04
CA TYR A 229 -6.90 -12.10 -9.71
C TYR A 229 -5.85 -13.15 -9.37
N GLU A 230 -5.61 -14.11 -10.26
CA GLU A 230 -4.63 -15.19 -10.06
C GLU A 230 -3.19 -14.63 -9.94
N THR A 231 -2.87 -13.56 -10.66
CA THR A 231 -1.59 -12.82 -10.50
C THR A 231 -1.44 -12.20 -9.12
N ALA A 232 -2.52 -11.70 -8.51
CA ALA A 232 -2.49 -11.10 -7.18
C ALA A 232 -2.54 -12.15 -6.04
N GLU A 233 -3.29 -13.24 -6.22
CA GLU A 233 -3.58 -14.22 -5.18
C GLU A 233 -2.32 -14.93 -4.66
N GLY A 234 -1.46 -15.42 -5.56
CA GLY A 234 -0.23 -16.13 -5.18
C GLY A 234 0.71 -15.28 -4.31
N PRO A 235 1.13 -14.09 -4.77
CA PRO A 235 1.93 -13.16 -3.98
C PRO A 235 1.28 -12.83 -2.63
N PHE A 236 -0.04 -12.64 -2.60
CA PHE A 236 -0.75 -12.34 -1.36
C PHE A 236 -0.70 -13.48 -0.34
N LEU A 237 -0.88 -14.73 -0.78
CA LEU A 237 -0.77 -15.89 0.11
C LEU A 237 0.64 -16.03 0.71
N ASN A 238 1.67 -15.76 -0.08
CA ASN A 238 3.05 -15.73 0.40
C ASN A 238 3.28 -14.61 1.42
N ILE A 239 2.73 -13.41 1.20
CA ILE A 239 2.75 -12.32 2.19
C ILE A 239 2.10 -12.76 3.50
N VAL A 240 0.91 -13.38 3.45
CA VAL A 240 0.21 -13.86 4.64
C VAL A 240 1.07 -14.86 5.41
N GLU A 241 1.72 -15.81 4.72
CA GLU A 241 2.60 -16.78 5.35
C GLU A 241 3.82 -16.11 5.99
N ILE A 242 4.52 -15.20 5.29
CA ILE A 242 5.67 -14.45 5.83
C ILE A 242 5.28 -13.69 7.10
N LEU A 243 4.18 -12.94 7.03
CA LEU A 243 3.70 -12.10 8.13
C LEU A 243 3.17 -12.91 9.32
N SER A 244 2.91 -14.21 9.13
CA SER A 244 2.55 -15.15 10.19
C SER A 244 3.77 -15.91 10.74
N GLY A 245 4.99 -15.55 10.35
CA GLY A 245 6.24 -16.19 10.78
C GLY A 245 6.63 -17.44 9.97
N GLY A 246 5.91 -17.72 8.88
CA GLY A 246 6.20 -18.82 7.97
C GLY A 246 7.37 -18.55 7.02
N SER A 247 7.60 -19.49 6.10
CA SER A 247 8.66 -19.41 5.10
C SER A 247 8.16 -20.08 3.82
N PRO A 248 7.56 -19.30 2.90
CA PRO A 248 7.03 -19.84 1.66
C PRO A 248 8.08 -20.65 0.90
N ALA A 249 7.66 -21.76 0.30
CA ALA A 249 8.56 -22.66 -0.41
C ALA A 249 9.19 -22.01 -1.67
N GLU A 250 8.46 -21.08 -2.29
CA GLU A 250 8.88 -20.36 -3.48
C GLU A 250 8.64 -18.86 -3.28
N LEU A 251 9.74 -18.10 -3.27
CA LEU A 251 9.71 -16.63 -3.26
C LEU A 251 10.23 -16.12 -4.60
N PRO A 252 9.64 -15.04 -5.14
CA PRO A 252 10.19 -14.40 -6.33
C PRO A 252 11.60 -13.83 -6.03
N GLU A 253 12.37 -13.62 -7.10
CA GLU A 253 13.60 -12.85 -6.98
C GLU A 253 13.29 -11.43 -6.51
N SER A 254 14.09 -10.91 -5.59
CA SER A 254 13.88 -9.61 -4.95
C SER A 254 15.25 -8.99 -4.67
N SER A 255 15.40 -7.73 -5.07
CA SER A 255 16.61 -6.95 -4.82
C SER A 255 16.66 -6.52 -3.36
N ASP A 256 17.86 -6.51 -2.76
CA ASP A 256 18.04 -5.95 -1.43
C ASP A 256 17.73 -4.44 -1.43
N GLU A 257 18.14 -3.74 -2.49
CA GLU A 257 17.94 -2.31 -2.68
C GLU A 257 16.94 -2.06 -3.81
N THR A 258 15.89 -1.29 -3.57
CA THR A 258 14.89 -0.88 -4.58
C THR A 258 14.33 0.45 -4.14
N SER A 259 14.27 1.40 -5.07
CA SER A 259 13.84 2.75 -4.75
C SER A 259 12.32 2.77 -4.51
N PHE A 260 11.84 3.66 -3.64
CA PHE A 260 10.42 3.71 -3.31
C PHE A 260 9.56 4.06 -4.53
N SER A 261 10.04 4.91 -5.42
CA SER A 261 9.33 5.32 -6.63
C SER A 261 9.10 4.17 -7.62
N GLU A 262 9.91 3.11 -7.56
CA GLU A 262 9.75 1.91 -8.40
C GLU A 262 8.64 0.96 -7.88
N ILE A 263 8.36 0.97 -6.58
CA ILE A 263 7.45 -0.01 -5.93
C ILE A 263 6.21 0.61 -5.28
N ALA A 264 6.17 1.93 -5.13
CA ALA A 264 5.03 2.64 -4.56
C ALA A 264 4.71 3.89 -5.38
N GLU A 265 3.79 3.76 -6.33
CA GLU A 265 3.40 4.89 -7.17
C GLU A 265 2.78 6.03 -6.35
N ARG A 266 3.27 7.26 -6.56
CA ARG A 266 2.80 8.47 -5.86
C ARG A 266 1.28 8.61 -5.93
N ASN A 267 0.66 8.32 -7.08
CA ASN A 267 -0.78 8.47 -7.25
C ASN A 267 -1.60 7.53 -6.36
N MET A 268 -1.12 6.30 -6.13
CA MET A 268 -1.78 5.36 -5.21
C MET A 268 -1.52 5.71 -3.75
N LEU A 269 -0.31 6.17 -3.43
CA LEU A 269 0.00 6.69 -2.09
C LEU A 269 -0.85 7.94 -1.74
N MET A 270 -0.99 8.88 -2.67
CA MET A 270 -1.83 10.07 -2.49
C MET A 270 -3.31 9.75 -2.33
N LYS A 271 -3.76 8.64 -2.91
CA LYS A 271 -5.13 8.16 -2.67
C LYS A 271 -5.31 7.70 -1.23
N GLN A 272 -4.33 7.02 -0.64
CA GLN A 272 -4.37 6.67 0.78
C GLN A 272 -4.30 7.93 1.66
N VAL A 273 -3.49 8.92 1.27
CA VAL A 273 -3.47 10.22 1.93
C VAL A 273 -4.87 10.83 1.98
N LYS A 274 -5.58 10.84 0.86
CA LYS A 274 -6.96 11.34 0.80
C LYS A 274 -7.90 10.56 1.73
N ILE A 275 -7.86 9.23 1.72
CA ILE A 275 -8.73 8.38 2.56
C ILE A 275 -8.54 8.72 4.04
N ASN A 276 -7.29 8.81 4.49
CA ASN A 276 -6.98 9.12 5.88
C ASN A 276 -7.32 10.58 6.25
N ALA A 277 -7.03 11.55 5.38
CA ALA A 277 -7.37 12.95 5.60
C ALA A 277 -8.90 13.18 5.65
N ASP A 278 -9.66 12.57 4.75
CA ASP A 278 -11.13 12.63 4.75
C ASP A 278 -11.70 12.04 6.05
N TRP A 279 -11.13 10.93 6.53
CA TRP A 279 -11.55 10.33 7.79
C TRP A 279 -11.32 11.29 8.96
N LEU A 280 -10.14 11.90 9.06
CA LEU A 280 -9.82 12.88 10.10
C LEU A 280 -10.79 14.06 10.06
N GLN A 281 -11.04 14.61 8.87
CA GLN A 281 -11.95 15.74 8.67
C GLN A 281 -13.39 15.45 9.11
N THR A 282 -13.89 14.27 8.76
CA THR A 282 -15.31 13.93 8.92
C THR A 282 -15.62 13.29 10.26
N THR A 283 -14.63 12.70 10.91
CA THR A 283 -14.80 11.90 12.12
C THR A 283 -14.40 12.65 13.39
N ILE A 284 -13.49 13.62 13.27
CA ILE A 284 -12.96 14.40 14.39
C ILE A 284 -13.43 15.84 14.28
N SER A 285 -14.55 16.13 14.95
CA SER A 285 -15.20 17.45 14.91
C SER A 285 -15.22 18.17 16.26
N THR A 286 -14.84 17.46 17.31
CA THR A 286 -14.88 17.91 18.70
C THR A 286 -13.71 17.35 19.48
N GLU A 287 -13.44 17.94 20.65
CA GLU A 287 -12.46 17.43 21.60
C GLU A 287 -12.81 16.01 22.08
N ASP A 288 -14.09 15.71 22.27
CA ASP A 288 -14.55 14.37 22.66
C ASP A 288 -14.32 13.34 21.55
N ASP A 289 -14.49 13.72 20.27
CA ASP A 289 -14.14 12.83 19.15
C ASP A 289 -12.66 12.48 19.16
N LEU A 290 -11.79 13.47 19.36
CA LEU A 290 -10.33 13.27 19.42
C LEU A 290 -9.97 12.32 20.58
N LYS A 291 -10.50 12.56 21.77
CA LYS A 291 -10.25 11.72 22.95
C LYS A 291 -10.69 10.27 22.75
N ASN A 292 -11.89 10.09 22.18
CA ASN A 292 -12.49 8.76 22.02
C ASN A 292 -11.88 7.96 20.87
N LYS A 293 -11.20 8.61 19.91
CA LYS A 293 -10.64 7.98 18.71
C LYS A 293 -9.14 8.24 18.56
N LYS A 294 -8.45 8.55 19.66
CA LYS A 294 -7.05 8.99 19.64
C LYS A 294 -6.11 8.00 18.96
N ASP A 295 -6.30 6.70 19.18
CA ASP A 295 -5.43 5.67 18.61
C ASP A 295 -5.58 5.60 17.09
N ASP A 296 -6.81 5.72 16.58
CA ASP A 296 -7.08 5.82 15.15
C ASP A 296 -6.49 7.10 14.55
N VAL A 297 -6.59 8.23 15.26
CA VAL A 297 -6.00 9.50 14.82
C VAL A 297 -4.48 9.38 14.75
N ILE A 298 -3.85 8.83 15.78
CA ILE A 298 -2.39 8.61 15.85
C ILE A 298 -1.96 7.70 14.70
N SER A 299 -2.62 6.56 14.51
CA SER A 299 -2.30 5.61 13.44
C SER A 299 -2.40 6.28 12.07
N LYS A 300 -3.56 6.88 11.76
CA LYS A 300 -3.80 7.49 10.44
C LYS A 300 -2.86 8.64 10.14
N ALA A 301 -2.65 9.55 11.10
CA ALA A 301 -1.74 10.68 10.90
C ALA A 301 -0.28 10.24 10.81
N THR A 302 0.13 9.17 11.51
CA THR A 302 1.46 8.58 11.35
C THR A 302 1.66 8.03 9.93
N ILE A 303 0.64 7.37 9.36
CA ILE A 303 0.69 6.89 7.97
C ILE A 303 0.73 8.06 6.98
N LEU A 304 0.03 9.17 7.25
CA LEU A 304 0.14 10.39 6.43
C LEU A 304 1.57 10.96 6.44
N ALA A 305 2.21 11.04 7.60
CA ALA A 305 3.61 11.48 7.72
C ALA A 305 4.58 10.51 7.03
N THR A 306 4.33 9.21 7.14
CA THR A 306 5.15 8.16 6.52
C THR A 306 5.06 8.26 4.99
N ILE A 307 3.84 8.36 4.45
CA ILE A 307 3.63 8.52 3.00
C ILE A 307 4.26 9.83 2.51
N GLY A 308 4.04 10.94 3.23
CA GLY A 308 4.65 12.23 2.90
C GLY A 308 6.17 12.17 2.87
N SER A 309 6.77 11.34 3.72
CA SER A 309 8.22 11.10 3.74
C SER A 309 8.68 10.27 2.55
N VAL A 310 7.96 9.19 2.23
CA VAL A 310 8.25 8.33 1.07
C VAL A 310 8.23 9.13 -0.23
N ILE A 311 7.18 9.94 -0.47
CA ILE A 311 7.06 10.71 -1.72
C ILE A 311 8.00 11.92 -1.81
N ALA A 312 8.74 12.21 -0.74
CA ALA A 312 9.75 13.26 -0.68
C ALA A 312 11.16 12.73 -0.99
N GLU A 313 11.34 11.41 -1.11
CA GLU A 313 12.63 10.80 -1.46
C GLU A 313 13.09 11.24 -2.85
N GLU A 314 14.41 11.28 -3.06
CA GLU A 314 15.06 11.89 -4.22
C GLU A 314 14.75 11.20 -5.56
N ASP A 315 14.25 9.96 -5.50
CA ASP A 315 13.90 9.12 -6.65
C ASP A 315 12.48 9.39 -7.18
N TYR A 316 11.67 10.20 -6.49
CA TYR A 316 10.36 10.60 -6.97
C TYR A 316 10.41 11.75 -7.97
N VAL A 317 9.38 11.78 -8.82
CA VAL A 317 9.17 12.90 -9.77
C VAL A 317 8.98 14.19 -8.97
N PHE A 318 9.69 15.25 -9.39
CA PHE A 318 9.72 16.58 -8.76
C PHE A 318 10.50 16.67 -7.43
N ALA A 319 11.19 15.62 -7.02
CA ALA A 319 11.95 15.63 -5.76
C ALA A 319 13.09 16.66 -5.75
N ASP A 320 13.57 17.09 -6.91
CA ASP A 320 14.57 18.15 -7.09
C ASP A 320 13.98 19.57 -7.06
N GLU A 321 12.65 19.71 -7.03
CA GLU A 321 11.97 21.00 -6.96
C GLU A 321 11.74 21.46 -5.52
N GLU A 322 12.27 22.65 -5.18
CA GLU A 322 12.19 23.20 -3.82
C GLU A 322 10.74 23.38 -3.32
N ASN A 323 9.83 23.80 -4.20
CA ASN A 323 8.41 23.97 -3.87
C ASN A 323 7.74 22.63 -3.53
N TYR A 324 7.95 21.61 -4.37
CA TYR A 324 7.43 20.27 -4.12
C TYR A 324 7.91 19.71 -2.77
N GLN A 325 9.20 19.84 -2.49
CA GLN A 325 9.80 19.44 -1.21
C GLN A 325 9.22 20.24 -0.04
N SER A 326 8.92 21.53 -0.23
CA SER A 326 8.25 22.35 0.80
C SER A 326 6.85 21.84 1.10
N TYR A 327 6.06 21.49 0.08
CA TYR A 327 4.72 20.94 0.28
C TYR A 327 4.74 19.57 0.96
N CYS A 328 5.70 18.70 0.62
CA CYS A 328 5.89 17.43 1.30
C CYS A 328 6.26 17.63 2.78
N ARG A 329 7.15 18.58 3.09
CA ARG A 329 7.46 18.95 4.48
C ARG A 329 6.23 19.45 5.25
N GLU A 330 5.42 20.34 4.67
CA GLU A 330 4.19 20.81 5.31
C GLU A 330 3.20 19.66 5.58
N LEU A 331 3.06 18.70 4.65
CA LEU A 331 2.27 17.47 4.87
C LEU A 331 2.81 16.66 6.06
N ILE A 332 4.13 16.42 6.11
CA ILE A 332 4.77 15.65 7.18
C ILE A 332 4.61 16.36 8.53
N GLU A 333 4.94 17.65 8.60
CA GLU A 333 4.86 18.46 9.83
C GLU A 333 3.43 18.57 10.35
N GLY A 334 2.46 18.83 9.46
CA GLY A 334 1.04 18.86 9.82
C GLY A 334 0.56 17.52 10.39
N SER A 335 0.97 16.43 9.75
CA SER A 335 0.63 15.06 10.19
C SER A 335 1.24 14.72 11.55
N LEU A 336 2.52 15.01 11.77
CA LEU A 336 3.19 14.80 13.06
C LEU A 336 2.57 15.67 14.16
N LYS A 337 2.18 16.90 13.85
CA LYS A 337 1.45 17.77 14.79
C LYS A 337 0.09 17.18 15.16
N VAL A 338 -0.63 16.56 14.22
CA VAL A 338 -1.88 15.83 14.51
C VAL A 338 -1.61 14.65 15.46
N VAL A 339 -0.54 13.88 15.24
CA VAL A 339 -0.13 12.77 16.12
C VAL A 339 0.15 13.28 17.53
N ASP A 340 0.98 14.31 17.67
CA ASP A 340 1.35 14.88 18.97
C ASP A 340 0.14 15.45 19.70
N SER A 341 -0.76 16.08 18.97
CA SER A 341 -1.98 16.65 19.53
C SER A 341 -2.93 15.57 20.06
N ALA A 342 -3.09 14.46 19.34
CA ALA A 342 -3.87 13.32 19.78
C ALA A 342 -3.28 12.64 21.03
N LYS A 343 -1.95 12.52 21.12
CA LYS A 343 -1.27 12.00 22.32
C LYS A 343 -1.51 12.86 23.56
N ASN A 344 -1.69 14.17 23.38
CA ASN A 344 -1.84 15.14 24.46
C ASN A 344 -3.29 15.61 24.70
N ASP A 345 -4.28 14.98 24.04
CA ASP A 345 -5.68 15.41 24.08
C ASP A 345 -5.89 16.90 23.71
N ASP A 346 -5.02 17.43 22.84
CA ASP A 346 -5.00 18.82 22.40
C ASP A 346 -5.81 19.02 21.11
N TYR A 347 -7.10 19.34 21.25
CA TYR A 347 -7.95 19.53 20.08
C TYR A 347 -7.59 20.77 19.24
N GLU A 348 -7.09 21.84 19.85
CA GLU A 348 -6.66 23.03 19.11
C GLU A 348 -5.40 22.73 18.29
N GLY A 349 -4.44 22.03 18.89
CA GLY A 349 -3.24 21.54 18.21
C GLY A 349 -3.59 20.61 17.05
N PHE A 350 -4.58 19.73 17.23
CA PHE A 350 -5.10 18.85 16.18
C PHE A 350 -5.59 19.66 14.98
N GLN A 351 -6.45 20.66 15.22
CA GLN A 351 -7.00 21.51 14.16
C GLN A 351 -5.89 22.25 13.40
N GLN A 352 -4.94 22.84 14.12
CA GLN A 352 -3.80 23.53 13.50
C GLN A 352 -2.93 22.59 12.64
N GLY A 353 -2.65 21.38 13.11
CA GLY A 353 -1.88 20.39 12.34
C GLY A 353 -2.63 19.92 11.10
N PHE A 354 -3.92 19.67 11.25
CA PHE A 354 -4.80 19.25 10.16
C PHE A 354 -4.97 20.37 9.10
N ASP A 355 -5.09 21.62 9.52
CA ASP A 355 -5.15 22.78 8.61
C ASP A 355 -3.85 22.95 7.82
N LEU A 356 -2.69 22.80 8.47
CA LEU A 356 -1.38 22.83 7.79
C LEU A 356 -1.27 21.73 6.72
N MET A 357 -1.68 20.52 7.06
CA MET A 357 -1.73 19.40 6.12
C MET A 357 -2.67 19.70 4.94
N ASN A 358 -3.88 20.20 5.18
CA ASN A 358 -4.83 20.52 4.10
C ASN A 358 -4.36 21.68 3.22
N LYS A 359 -3.66 22.64 3.80
CA LYS A 359 -3.03 23.72 3.06
C LYS A 359 -2.00 23.14 2.08
N SER A 360 -1.14 22.22 2.51
CA SER A 360 -0.15 21.62 1.61
C SER A 360 -0.81 20.89 0.43
N CYS A 361 -1.93 20.19 0.65
CA CYS A 361 -2.72 19.59 -0.41
C CYS A 361 -3.26 20.64 -1.41
N SER A 362 -3.77 21.75 -0.89
CA SER A 362 -4.38 22.83 -1.69
C SER A 362 -3.35 23.62 -2.49
N ASP A 363 -2.14 23.76 -1.96
CA ASP A 363 -1.04 24.48 -2.60
C ASP A 363 -0.26 23.58 -3.59
N CYS A 364 -0.11 22.29 -3.29
CA CYS A 364 0.61 21.34 -4.15
C CYS A 364 -0.18 20.93 -5.40
N HIS A 365 -1.47 20.61 -5.27
CA HIS A 365 -2.24 20.06 -6.40
C HIS A 365 -2.32 20.98 -7.64
N PRO A 366 -2.47 22.31 -7.52
CA PRO A 366 -2.45 23.18 -8.70
C PRO A 366 -1.14 23.14 -9.51
N GLU A 367 -0.02 22.78 -8.88
CA GLU A 367 1.30 22.74 -9.50
C GLU A 367 1.72 21.32 -9.93
N TYR A 368 1.33 20.29 -9.16
CA TYR A 368 1.90 18.93 -9.26
C TYR A 368 0.85 17.80 -9.35
N LEU A 369 -0.40 18.10 -9.69
CA LEU A 369 -1.41 17.08 -9.99
C LEU A 369 -1.19 16.53 -11.41
N ASN A 370 -0.59 15.34 -11.50
CA ASN A 370 -0.46 14.58 -12.74
C ASN A 370 -1.29 13.30 -12.71
#